data_AF-A0A7X8L7Q8-F1
#
_entry.id   AF-A0A7X8L7Q8-F1
#
_cell.length_a   1.000
_cell.length_b   1.000
_cell.length_c   1.000
_cell.angle_alpha   90.00
_cell.angle_beta   90.00
_cell.angle_gamma   90.00
#
_symmetry.space_group_name_H-M   'P 1'
#
loop_
_entity.id
_entity.type
_entity.pdbx_description
1 polymer ?
#
loop_
_entity_poly.entity_id
_entity_poly.type
_entity_poly.pdbx_seq_one_letter_code
_entity_poly.pdbx_strand_id
1 'polypeptide(L)'
;MKRNELFKIYYIYIGLFVLTHIVNLISIRLIDGKIALITGVIWVVLTSIIYFFYIRKKDGLVIIYSIINAIFAGIVMSSYYSIKSVSPYNPLILMVVFAVMMLSNFIVFRKIERKEIFARNNIIAAIILIIISVIIWISYDKPIGSSFVFLNAIYLCYNIALYRYTNKSQINIRILGSASVLMFAGILFFVIQALSEGEGLEIFADCCTGTSNRKKTK
;
A
#
# COMPACT_ATOMS: atom_id res chain seq x y z
N MET A 1 -10.48 -23.29 -9.39
CA MET A 1 -10.39 -22.51 -8.13
C MET A 1 -11.69 -22.68 -7.35
N LYS A 2 -11.64 -23.17 -6.11
CA LYS A 2 -12.85 -23.37 -5.29
C LYS A 2 -13.45 -22.00 -4.91
N ARG A 3 -14.76 -21.84 -5.08
CA ARG A 3 -15.52 -20.58 -4.92
C ARG A 3 -15.24 -19.88 -3.58
N ASN A 4 -15.13 -20.67 -2.50
CA ASN A 4 -14.97 -20.16 -1.14
C ASN A 4 -13.57 -19.59 -0.88
N GLU A 5 -12.54 -20.07 -1.59
CA GLU A 5 -11.17 -19.63 -1.35
C GLU A 5 -10.86 -18.28 -1.99
N LEU A 6 -11.41 -17.99 -3.19
CA LEU A 6 -11.27 -16.69 -3.82
C LEU A 6 -11.94 -15.61 -2.97
N PHE A 7 -13.17 -15.87 -2.54
CA PHE A 7 -13.93 -14.98 -1.68
C PHE A 7 -13.14 -14.62 -0.41
N LYS A 8 -12.51 -15.63 0.23
CA LYS A 8 -11.67 -15.43 1.40
C LYS A 8 -10.53 -14.43 1.15
N ILE A 9 -9.87 -14.47 -0.01
CA ILE A 9 -8.77 -13.51 -0.33
C ILE A 9 -9.30 -12.09 -0.46
N TYR A 10 -10.43 -11.88 -1.15
CA TYR A 10 -11.00 -10.54 -1.31
C TYR A 10 -11.30 -9.94 0.07
N TYR A 11 -11.93 -10.71 0.97
CA TYR A 11 -12.18 -10.27 2.35
C TYR A 11 -10.92 -10.00 3.14
N ILE A 12 -9.92 -10.89 3.05
CA ILE A 12 -8.63 -10.65 3.71
C ILE A 12 -8.00 -9.37 3.18
N TYR A 13 -8.00 -9.14 1.87
CA TYR A 13 -7.37 -7.97 1.28
C TYR A 13 -8.10 -6.66 1.62
N ILE A 14 -9.44 -6.68 1.69
CA ILE A 14 -10.22 -5.58 2.26
C ILE A 14 -9.81 -5.34 3.72
N GLY A 15 -9.69 -6.40 4.52
CA GLY A 15 -9.22 -6.31 5.91
C GLY A 15 -7.81 -5.72 6.04
N LEU A 16 -6.89 -6.10 5.14
CA LEU A 16 -5.54 -5.53 5.09
C LEU A 16 -5.57 -4.04 4.74
N PHE A 17 -6.41 -3.62 3.79
CA PHE A 17 -6.60 -2.21 3.47
C PHE A 17 -7.12 -1.41 4.67
N VAL A 18 -8.16 -1.92 5.35
CA VAL A 18 -8.72 -1.32 6.57
C VAL A 18 -7.63 -1.20 7.65
N LEU A 19 -6.86 -2.26 7.87
CA LEU A 19 -5.77 -2.26 8.84
C LEU A 19 -4.70 -1.21 8.50
N THR A 20 -4.25 -1.14 7.24
CA THR A 20 -3.31 -0.11 6.75
C THR A 20 -3.81 1.29 7.09
N HIS A 21 -5.09 1.58 6.86
CA HIS A 21 -5.68 2.89 7.17
C HIS A 21 -5.80 3.17 8.66
N ILE A 22 -6.19 2.18 9.47
CA ILE A 22 -6.24 2.34 10.94
C ILE A 22 -4.84 2.65 11.47
N VAL A 23 -3.84 1.87 11.04
CA VAL A 23 -2.45 2.08 11.46
C VAL A 23 -1.94 3.44 11.00
N ASN A 24 -2.26 3.86 9.77
CA ASN A 24 -1.93 5.21 9.29
C ASN A 24 -2.47 6.30 10.23
N LEU A 25 -3.77 6.28 10.54
CA LEU A 25 -4.41 7.30 11.40
C LEU A 25 -3.78 7.38 12.80
N ILE A 26 -3.47 6.22 13.38
CA ILE A 26 -2.81 6.12 14.68
C ILE A 26 -1.37 6.66 14.58
N SER A 27 -0.64 6.25 13.54
CA SER A 27 0.78 6.55 13.39
C SER A 27 1.08 8.01 13.08
N ILE A 28 0.17 8.72 12.39
CA ILE A 28 0.31 10.17 12.12
C ILE A 28 0.60 10.97 13.39
N ARG A 29 0.03 10.56 14.54
CA ARG A 29 0.17 11.25 15.82
C ARG A 29 1.24 10.66 16.74
N LEU A 30 1.55 9.37 16.57
CA LEU A 30 2.39 8.62 17.52
C LEU A 30 3.82 8.42 17.04
N ILE A 31 4.08 8.51 15.74
CA ILE A 31 5.38 8.21 15.15
C ILE A 31 5.86 9.43 14.37
N ASP A 32 7.11 9.81 14.60
CA ASP A 32 7.77 10.83 13.79
C ASP A 32 7.82 10.39 12.32
N GLY A 33 7.39 11.26 11.41
CA GLY A 33 7.28 10.92 9.99
C GLY A 33 8.62 10.51 9.36
N LYS A 34 9.75 11.09 9.77
CA LYS A 34 11.07 10.70 9.23
C LYS A 34 11.44 9.28 9.69
N ILE A 35 11.20 8.97 10.97
CA ILE A 35 11.42 7.62 11.51
C ILE A 35 10.53 6.59 10.81
N ALA A 36 9.25 6.92 10.58
CA ALA A 36 8.32 6.07 9.85
C ALA A 36 8.79 5.76 8.42
N LEU A 37 9.39 6.74 7.73
CA LEU A 37 9.93 6.54 6.39
C LEU A 37 11.17 5.63 6.40
N ILE A 38 12.15 5.90 7.27
CA ILE A 38 13.40 5.12 7.37
C ILE A 38 13.09 3.65 7.71
N THR A 39 12.23 3.42 8.69
CA THR A 39 11.79 2.07 9.07
C THR A 39 11.08 1.37 7.91
N GLY A 40 10.29 2.09 7.13
CA GLY A 40 9.68 1.62 5.90
C GLY A 40 10.68 1.12 4.85
N VAL A 41 11.71 1.93 4.56
CA VAL A 41 12.75 1.59 3.59
C VAL A 41 13.53 0.35 4.02
N ILE A 42 13.91 0.25 5.29
CA ILE A 42 14.60 -0.94 5.81
C ILE A 42 13.70 -2.17 5.71
N TRP A 43 12.43 -2.02 6.09
CA TRP A 43 11.48 -3.13 6.09
C TRP A 43 11.17 -3.64 4.68
N VAL A 44 11.12 -2.79 3.64
CA VAL A 44 10.76 -3.26 2.28
C VAL A 44 11.82 -4.21 1.71
N VAL A 45 13.08 -3.96 2.04
CA VAL A 45 14.21 -4.81 1.64
C VAL A 45 14.12 -6.15 2.38
N LEU A 46 14.01 -6.11 3.72
CA LEU A 46 13.89 -7.31 4.55
C LEU A 46 12.69 -8.16 4.16
N THR A 47 11.54 -7.53 3.99
CA THR A 47 10.29 -8.22 3.72
C THR A 47 10.34 -8.91 2.35
N SER A 48 10.93 -8.27 1.34
CA SER A 48 11.09 -8.86 0.01
C SER A 48 11.96 -10.12 0.03
N ILE A 49 13.05 -10.10 0.81
CA ILE A 49 13.94 -11.25 1.01
C ILE A 49 13.19 -12.37 1.74
N ILE A 50 12.56 -12.07 2.87
CA ILE A 50 11.80 -13.05 3.69
C ILE A 50 10.71 -13.73 2.86
N TYR A 51 9.97 -12.96 2.05
CA TYR A 51 8.92 -13.50 1.20
C TYR A 51 9.45 -14.49 0.17
N PHE A 52 10.52 -14.09 -0.55
CA PHE A 52 11.05 -14.89 -1.66
C PHE A 52 11.69 -16.20 -1.18
N PHE A 53 12.43 -16.15 -0.07
CA PHE A 53 13.20 -17.31 0.42
C PHE A 53 12.40 -18.22 1.37
N TYR A 54 11.49 -17.68 2.19
CA TYR A 54 10.92 -18.46 3.31
C TYR A 54 9.40 -18.65 3.24
N ILE A 55 8.65 -17.60 2.89
CA ILE A 55 7.21 -17.55 3.14
C ILE A 55 6.36 -18.02 1.94
N ARG A 56 6.86 -17.88 0.71
CA ARG A 56 6.13 -18.18 -0.54
C ARG A 56 5.48 -19.59 -0.63
N LYS A 57 5.90 -20.54 0.22
CA LYS A 57 5.43 -21.94 0.23
C LYS A 57 4.56 -22.32 1.43
N LYS A 58 4.29 -21.43 2.40
CA LYS A 58 3.61 -21.76 3.67
C LYS A 58 2.38 -20.86 3.92
N ASP A 59 1.19 -21.43 3.82
CA ASP A 59 -0.09 -20.71 3.83
C ASP A 59 -0.34 -19.86 5.08
N GLY A 60 -0.10 -20.41 6.28
CA GLY A 60 -0.31 -19.69 7.54
C GLY A 60 0.65 -18.52 7.72
N LEU A 61 1.89 -18.66 7.26
CA LEU A 61 2.90 -17.61 7.34
C LEU A 61 2.59 -16.45 6.41
N VAL A 62 1.96 -16.71 5.25
CA VAL A 62 1.63 -15.66 4.28
C VAL A 62 0.60 -14.68 4.84
N ILE A 63 -0.41 -15.16 5.59
CA ILE A 63 -1.41 -14.26 6.20
C ILE A 63 -0.77 -13.36 7.26
N ILE A 64 -0.03 -13.95 8.20
CA ILE A 64 0.67 -13.20 9.25
C ILE A 64 1.62 -12.17 8.62
N TYR A 65 2.36 -12.60 7.61
CA TYR A 65 3.26 -11.75 6.86
C TYR A 65 2.55 -10.59 6.15
N SER A 66 1.40 -10.84 5.52
CA SER A 66 0.61 -9.80 4.88
C SER A 66 0.05 -8.80 5.90
N ILE A 67 -0.33 -9.25 7.11
CA ILE A 67 -0.74 -8.37 8.21
C ILE A 67 0.42 -7.47 8.62
N ILE A 68 1.62 -8.02 8.80
CA ILE A 68 2.81 -7.22 9.14
C ILE A 68 3.09 -6.18 8.05
N ASN A 69 3.04 -6.56 6.77
CA ASN A 69 3.22 -5.61 5.68
C ASN A 69 2.14 -4.52 5.62
N ALA A 70 0.89 -4.84 5.98
CA ALA A 70 -0.16 -3.83 6.09
C ALA A 70 0.10 -2.82 7.22
N ILE A 71 0.62 -3.30 8.37
CA ILE A 71 1.02 -2.42 9.48
C ILE A 71 2.13 -1.47 9.02
N PHE A 72 3.22 -2.00 8.45
CA PHE A 72 4.32 -1.16 7.96
C PHE A 72 3.89 -0.23 6.83
N ALA A 73 3.02 -0.68 5.93
CA ALA A 73 2.40 0.18 4.93
C ALA A 73 1.65 1.36 5.55
N GLY A 74 0.89 1.13 6.62
CA GLY A 74 0.19 2.19 7.34
C GLY A 74 1.15 3.19 8.00
N ILE A 75 2.23 2.69 8.61
CA ILE A 75 3.29 3.52 9.19
C ILE A 75 3.94 4.38 8.10
N VAL A 76 4.33 3.79 6.96
CA VAL A 76 4.93 4.53 5.85
C VAL A 76 3.96 5.55 5.26
N MET A 77 2.70 5.18 5.07
CA MET A 77 1.66 6.11 4.60
C MET A 77 1.53 7.31 5.55
N SER A 78 1.65 7.11 6.86
CA SER A 78 1.61 8.19 7.85
C SER A 78 2.77 9.17 7.75
N SER A 79 3.94 8.72 7.28
CA SER A 79 5.09 9.61 7.12
C SER A 79 4.79 10.77 6.17
N TYR A 80 4.07 10.51 5.07
CA TYR A 80 3.65 11.56 4.15
C TYR A 80 2.74 12.58 4.85
N TYR A 81 1.68 12.12 5.51
CA TYR A 81 0.71 12.99 6.16
C TYR A 81 1.31 13.79 7.33
N SER A 82 2.22 13.17 8.09
CA SER A 82 2.96 13.80 9.18
C SER A 82 3.93 14.86 8.65
N ILE A 83 4.81 14.52 7.70
CA ILE A 83 5.84 15.44 7.18
C ILE A 83 5.20 16.60 6.43
N LYS A 84 4.22 16.34 5.55
CA LYS A 84 3.56 17.40 4.78
C LYS A 84 2.44 18.11 5.54
N SER A 85 2.19 17.74 6.81
CA SER A 85 1.14 18.32 7.65
C SER A 85 -0.23 18.33 6.97
N VAL A 86 -0.58 17.25 6.28
CA VAL A 86 -1.86 17.06 5.58
C VAL A 86 -2.68 16.03 6.36
N SER A 87 -3.96 16.29 6.60
CA SER A 87 -4.86 15.27 7.14
C SER A 87 -5.34 14.33 6.02
N PRO A 88 -5.37 13.00 6.23
CA PRO A 88 -5.96 12.08 5.28
C PRO A 88 -7.46 12.37 5.08
N TYR A 89 -7.97 12.07 3.89
CA TYR A 89 -9.40 12.15 3.62
C TYR A 89 -10.18 11.14 4.49
N ASN A 90 -11.50 11.33 4.59
CA ASN A 90 -12.35 10.56 5.49
C ASN A 90 -12.13 9.03 5.33
N PRO A 91 -11.57 8.36 6.35
CA PRO A 91 -11.16 6.96 6.24
C PRO A 91 -12.35 6.01 6.05
N LEU A 92 -13.52 6.34 6.60
CA LEU A 92 -14.72 5.52 6.41
C LEU A 92 -15.18 5.53 4.95
N ILE A 93 -15.12 6.69 4.29
CA ILE A 93 -15.47 6.79 2.87
C ILE A 93 -14.49 5.97 2.02
N LEU A 94 -13.18 6.07 2.30
CA LEU A 94 -12.16 5.30 1.58
C LEU A 94 -12.35 3.79 1.76
N MET A 95 -12.68 3.34 2.98
CA MET A 95 -12.97 1.93 3.26
C MET A 95 -14.20 1.44 2.48
N VAL A 96 -15.28 2.22 2.44
CA VAL A 96 -16.48 1.87 1.67
C VAL A 96 -16.18 1.82 0.18
N VAL A 97 -15.50 2.83 -0.37
CA VAL A 97 -15.13 2.87 -1.79
C VAL A 97 -14.27 1.66 -2.15
N PHE A 98 -13.24 1.36 -1.36
CA PHE A 98 -12.37 0.21 -1.62
C PHE A 98 -13.12 -1.12 -1.52
N ALA A 99 -14.00 -1.28 -0.52
CA ALA A 99 -14.82 -2.48 -0.39
C ALA A 99 -15.76 -2.66 -1.59
N VAL A 100 -16.43 -1.60 -2.05
CA VAL A 100 -17.28 -1.62 -3.24
C VAL A 100 -16.48 -1.98 -4.49
N MET A 101 -15.29 -1.38 -4.69
CA MET A 101 -14.41 -1.72 -5.80
C MET A 101 -14.00 -3.20 -5.78
N MET A 102 -13.57 -3.71 -4.63
CA MET A 102 -13.15 -5.11 -4.47
C MET A 102 -14.30 -6.09 -4.66
N LEU A 103 -15.48 -5.79 -4.09
CA LEU A 103 -16.68 -6.64 -4.26
C LEU A 103 -17.18 -6.64 -5.71
N SER A 104 -17.20 -5.48 -6.36
CA SER A 104 -17.58 -5.37 -7.77
C SER A 104 -16.59 -6.15 -8.65
N ASN A 105 -15.29 -6.00 -8.39
CA ASN A 105 -14.25 -6.76 -9.06
C ASN A 105 -14.46 -8.28 -8.87
N PHE A 106 -14.74 -8.74 -7.66
CA PHE A 106 -15.05 -10.15 -7.38
C PHE A 106 -16.27 -10.67 -8.16
N ILE A 107 -17.38 -9.92 -8.16
CA ILE A 107 -18.62 -10.31 -8.83
C ILE A 107 -18.39 -10.47 -10.33
N VAL A 108 -17.68 -9.53 -10.96
CA VAL A 108 -17.40 -9.58 -12.41
C VAL A 108 -16.36 -10.66 -12.73
N PHE A 109 -15.29 -10.76 -11.93
CA PHE A 109 -14.25 -11.78 -12.09
C PHE A 109 -14.80 -13.22 -12.06
N ARG A 110 -15.88 -13.45 -11.30
CA ARG A 110 -16.56 -14.75 -11.25
C ARG A 110 -17.31 -15.11 -12.52
N LYS A 111 -17.83 -14.13 -13.25
CA LYS A 111 -18.67 -14.33 -14.43
C LYS A 111 -17.87 -14.37 -15.72
N ILE A 112 -16.68 -13.77 -15.73
CA ILE A 112 -15.87 -13.64 -16.95
C ILE A 112 -15.05 -14.91 -17.23
N GLU A 113 -15.07 -15.34 -18.49
CA GLU A 113 -14.28 -16.50 -18.93
C GLU A 113 -12.79 -16.15 -19.03
N ARG A 114 -12.47 -15.01 -19.66
CA ARG A 114 -11.10 -14.54 -19.89
C ARG A 114 -10.60 -13.69 -18.72
N LYS A 115 -10.35 -14.35 -17.58
CA LYS A 115 -9.93 -13.73 -16.31
C LYS A 115 -8.65 -12.90 -16.40
N GLU A 116 -7.68 -13.36 -17.18
CA GLU A 116 -6.42 -12.66 -17.38
C GLU A 116 -6.61 -11.31 -18.09
N ILE A 117 -7.45 -11.27 -19.13
CA ILE A 117 -7.80 -10.03 -19.84
C ILE A 117 -8.53 -9.07 -18.89
N PHE A 118 -9.45 -9.59 -18.07
CA PHE A 118 -10.13 -8.78 -17.08
C PHE A 118 -9.16 -8.17 -16.04
N ALA A 119 -8.23 -8.96 -15.51
CA ALA A 119 -7.22 -8.45 -14.59
C ALA A 119 -6.33 -7.39 -15.25
N ARG A 120 -5.91 -7.60 -16.51
CA ARG A 120 -5.17 -6.61 -17.30
C ARG A 120 -5.94 -5.29 -17.47
N ASN A 121 -7.22 -5.36 -17.79
CA ASN A 121 -8.05 -4.17 -17.96
C ASN A 121 -8.21 -3.40 -16.63
N ASN A 122 -8.33 -4.10 -15.51
CA ASN A 122 -8.34 -3.46 -14.19
C ASN A 122 -7.00 -2.81 -13.84
N ILE A 123 -5.86 -3.40 -14.24
CA ILE A 123 -4.54 -2.77 -14.09
C ILE A 123 -4.50 -1.44 -14.86
N ILE A 124 -4.92 -1.43 -16.12
CA ILE A 124 -4.97 -0.22 -16.95
C ILE A 124 -5.89 0.84 -16.31
N ALA A 125 -7.10 0.44 -15.90
CA ALA A 125 -8.04 1.35 -15.25
C ALA A 125 -7.47 1.93 -13.94
N ALA A 126 -6.81 1.11 -13.11
CA ALA A 126 -6.18 1.57 -11.88
C ALA A 126 -5.05 2.56 -12.14
N ILE A 127 -4.24 2.36 -13.18
CA ILE A 127 -3.19 3.32 -13.59
C ILE A 127 -3.83 4.66 -13.98
N ILE A 128 -4.91 4.65 -14.77
CA ILE A 128 -5.63 5.89 -15.15
C ILE A 128 -6.15 6.60 -13.90
N LEU A 129 -6.77 5.87 -12.96
CA LEU A 129 -7.27 6.43 -11.71
C LEU A 129 -6.15 7.00 -10.82
N ILE A 130 -4.97 6.37 -10.80
CA ILE A 130 -3.80 6.91 -10.12
C ILE A 130 -3.39 8.24 -10.75
N ILE A 131 -3.29 8.32 -12.09
CA ILE A 131 -2.93 9.56 -12.79
C ILE A 131 -3.93 10.68 -12.45
N ILE A 132 -5.24 10.40 -12.52
CA ILE A 132 -6.28 11.36 -12.14
C ILE A 132 -6.12 11.79 -10.68
N SER A 133 -5.85 10.85 -9.77
CA SER A 133 -5.66 11.13 -8.35
C SER A 133 -4.41 11.97 -8.08
N VAL A 134 -3.33 11.77 -8.84
CA VAL A 134 -2.10 12.59 -8.79
C VAL A 134 -2.39 14.01 -9.27
N ILE A 135 -3.15 14.18 -10.35
CA ILE A 135 -3.58 15.51 -10.82
C ILE A 135 -4.40 16.22 -9.73
N ILE A 136 -5.36 15.53 -9.10
CA ILE A 136 -6.13 16.08 -7.97
C ILE A 136 -5.20 16.46 -6.82
N TRP A 137 -4.23 15.59 -6.49
CA TRP A 137 -3.29 15.80 -5.39
C TRP A 137 -2.44 17.04 -5.58
N ILE A 138 -1.86 17.23 -6.77
CA ILE A 138 -0.95 18.33 -7.06
C ILE A 138 -1.71 19.64 -7.27
N SER A 139 -2.86 19.60 -7.95
CA SER A 139 -3.50 20.81 -8.48
C SER A 139 -4.77 21.25 -7.76
N TYR A 140 -5.43 20.39 -6.97
CA TYR A 140 -6.78 20.69 -6.46
C TYR A 140 -6.93 20.47 -4.95
N ASP A 141 -6.76 19.24 -4.46
CA ASP A 141 -7.03 18.88 -3.06
C ASP A 141 -6.04 17.80 -2.59
N LYS A 142 -5.11 18.20 -1.70
CA LYS A 142 -4.05 17.33 -1.19
C LYS A 142 -4.60 16.14 -0.38
N PRO A 143 -5.50 16.32 0.61
CA PRO A 143 -6.15 15.23 1.31
C PRO A 143 -6.81 14.20 0.39
N ILE A 144 -7.66 14.65 -0.54
CA ILE A 144 -8.42 13.77 -1.44
C ILE A 144 -7.45 13.06 -2.39
N GLY A 145 -6.65 13.81 -3.14
CA GLY A 145 -5.77 13.26 -4.16
C GLY A 145 -4.80 12.21 -3.60
N SER A 146 -4.07 12.53 -2.53
CA SER A 146 -3.14 11.58 -1.89
C SER A 146 -3.85 10.31 -1.40
N SER A 147 -5.02 10.45 -0.77
CA SER A 147 -5.78 9.31 -0.26
C SER A 147 -6.26 8.38 -1.38
N PHE A 148 -6.72 8.96 -2.50
CA PHE A 148 -7.12 8.19 -3.69
C PHE A 148 -5.92 7.60 -4.43
N VAL A 149 -4.75 8.25 -4.44
CA VAL A 149 -3.52 7.64 -4.96
C VAL A 149 -3.19 6.37 -4.19
N PHE A 150 -3.13 6.45 -2.85
CA PHE A 150 -2.83 5.28 -2.04
C PHE A 150 -3.88 4.17 -2.19
N LEU A 151 -5.17 4.51 -2.22
CA LEU A 151 -6.25 3.56 -2.47
C LEU A 151 -6.06 2.82 -3.81
N ASN A 152 -5.87 3.58 -4.89
CA ASN A 152 -5.71 3.02 -6.22
C ASN A 152 -4.39 2.26 -6.38
N ALA A 153 -3.31 2.66 -5.69
CA ALA A 153 -2.05 1.93 -5.65
C ALA A 153 -2.24 0.54 -5.00
N ILE A 154 -2.95 0.46 -3.87
CA ILE A 154 -3.28 -0.81 -3.21
C ILE A 154 -4.15 -1.68 -4.12
N TYR A 155 -5.17 -1.09 -4.76
CA TYR A 155 -6.02 -1.80 -5.72
C TYR A 155 -5.24 -2.31 -6.95
N LEU A 156 -4.32 -1.52 -7.48
CA LEU A 156 -3.42 -1.89 -8.56
C LEU A 156 -2.55 -3.10 -8.16
N CYS A 157 -1.98 -3.10 -6.96
CA CYS A 157 -1.13 -4.18 -6.45
C CYS A 157 -1.88 -5.52 -6.40
N TYR A 158 -3.15 -5.50 -5.98
CA TYR A 158 -4.02 -6.67 -6.03
C TYR A 158 -4.20 -7.19 -7.45
N ASN A 159 -4.54 -6.32 -8.40
CA ASN A 159 -4.82 -6.72 -9.78
C ASN A 159 -3.56 -7.21 -10.51
N ILE A 160 -2.37 -6.65 -10.20
CA ILE A 160 -1.09 -7.18 -10.68
C ILE A 160 -0.85 -8.61 -10.18
N ALA A 161 -1.08 -8.85 -8.88
CA ALA A 161 -0.94 -10.18 -8.30
C ALA A 161 -1.95 -11.17 -8.91
N LEU A 162 -3.20 -10.74 -9.06
CA LEU A 162 -4.26 -11.51 -9.70
C LEU A 162 -3.86 -11.89 -11.13
N TYR A 163 -3.43 -10.93 -11.95
CA TYR A 163 -2.96 -11.18 -13.32
C TYR A 163 -1.84 -12.22 -13.37
N ARG A 164 -0.81 -12.09 -12.52
CA ARG A 164 0.37 -12.97 -12.51
C ARG A 164 0.09 -14.41 -12.10
N TYR A 165 -0.94 -14.65 -11.28
CA TYR A 165 -1.15 -15.92 -10.59
C TYR A 165 -2.48 -16.60 -10.91
N THR A 166 -3.39 -15.97 -11.66
CA THR A 166 -4.72 -16.52 -12.00
C THR A 166 -4.65 -17.91 -12.67
N ASN A 167 -3.60 -18.19 -13.46
CA ASN A 167 -3.46 -19.45 -14.20
C ASN A 167 -2.49 -20.45 -13.54
N LYS A 168 -1.99 -20.20 -12.32
CA LYS A 168 -0.93 -21.03 -11.69
C LYS A 168 -1.48 -21.97 -10.61
N SER A 169 -0.72 -23.00 -10.21
CA SER A 169 -1.05 -23.79 -9.00
C SER A 169 -0.86 -22.94 -7.72
N GLN A 170 -1.66 -23.22 -6.67
CA GLN A 170 -1.70 -22.44 -5.41
C GLN A 170 -1.99 -20.95 -5.61
N ILE A 171 -3.00 -20.66 -6.44
CA ILE A 171 -3.43 -19.31 -6.85
C ILE A 171 -3.56 -18.38 -5.63
N ASN A 172 -4.21 -18.85 -4.58
CA ASN A 172 -4.76 -18.00 -3.55
C ASN A 172 -3.72 -17.38 -2.61
N ILE A 173 -2.81 -18.22 -2.10
CA ILE A 173 -1.73 -17.79 -1.21
C ILE A 173 -0.70 -16.93 -1.95
N ARG A 174 -0.43 -17.25 -3.22
CA ARG A 174 0.52 -16.49 -4.04
C ARG A 174 -0.02 -15.11 -4.42
N ILE A 175 -1.32 -14.99 -4.70
CA ILE A 175 -1.96 -13.69 -4.91
C ILE A 175 -1.84 -12.85 -3.65
N LEU A 176 -2.27 -13.37 -2.49
CA LEU A 176 -2.26 -12.61 -1.24
C LEU A 176 -0.84 -12.16 -0.85
N GLY A 177 0.11 -13.11 -0.85
CA GLY A 177 1.50 -12.83 -0.51
C GLY A 177 2.11 -11.79 -1.46
N SER A 178 1.98 -12.00 -2.77
CA SER A 178 2.52 -11.06 -3.77
C SER A 178 1.83 -9.69 -3.70
N ALA A 179 0.51 -9.65 -3.51
CA ALA A 179 -0.22 -8.40 -3.40
C ALA A 179 0.20 -7.62 -2.15
N SER A 180 0.50 -8.29 -1.03
CA SER A 180 0.94 -7.62 0.20
C SER A 180 2.34 -7.01 0.09
N VAL A 181 3.28 -7.69 -0.59
CA VAL A 181 4.62 -7.13 -0.85
C VAL A 181 4.52 -5.94 -1.79
N LEU A 182 3.77 -6.11 -2.89
CA LEU A 182 3.55 -5.04 -3.87
C LEU A 182 2.85 -3.84 -3.23
N MET A 183 1.85 -4.07 -2.39
CA MET A 183 1.12 -3.03 -1.66
C MET A 183 2.07 -2.17 -0.85
N PHE A 184 2.93 -2.81 -0.05
CA PHE A 184 3.88 -2.09 0.78
C PHE A 184 4.92 -1.34 -0.05
N ALA A 185 5.52 -1.99 -1.04
CA ALA A 185 6.48 -1.36 -1.94
C ALA A 185 5.87 -0.20 -2.74
N GLY A 186 4.62 -0.35 -3.19
CA GLY A 186 3.88 0.66 -3.95
C GLY A 186 3.58 1.90 -3.10
N ILE A 187 3.11 1.72 -1.87
CA ILE A 187 2.90 2.83 -0.93
C ILE A 187 4.22 3.55 -0.66
N LEU A 188 5.29 2.80 -0.36
CA LEU A 188 6.61 3.38 -0.12
C LEU A 188 7.11 4.19 -1.32
N PHE A 189 6.94 3.66 -2.53
CA PHE A 189 7.30 4.37 -3.76
C PHE A 189 6.59 5.72 -3.88
N PHE A 190 5.25 5.75 -3.70
CA PHE A 190 4.50 7.01 -3.78
C PHE A 190 4.85 7.99 -2.67
N VAL A 191 5.10 7.50 -1.45
CA VAL A 191 5.55 8.35 -0.34
C VAL A 191 6.91 8.97 -0.62
N ILE A 192 7.89 8.18 -1.09
CA ILE A 192 9.22 8.69 -1.43
C ILE A 192 9.10 9.77 -2.51
N GLN A 193 8.38 9.49 -3.60
CA GLN A 193 8.22 10.47 -4.69
C GLN A 193 7.58 11.78 -4.20
N ALA A 194 6.52 11.68 -3.40
CA ALA A 194 5.83 12.85 -2.86
C ALA A 194 6.69 13.70 -1.91
N LEU A 195 7.65 13.09 -1.22
CA LEU A 195 8.57 13.79 -0.34
C LEU A 195 9.78 14.34 -1.11
N SER A 196 10.27 13.62 -2.12
CA SER A 196 11.37 14.03 -2.99
C SER A 196 11.07 15.30 -3.79
N GLU A 197 9.84 15.50 -4.25
CA GLU A 197 9.45 16.68 -5.05
C GLU A 197 9.30 17.99 -4.23
N GLY A 198 9.46 17.96 -2.90
CA GLY A 198 9.29 19.14 -2.05
C GLY A 198 10.36 19.43 -1.01
N GLU A 199 11.14 18.44 -0.54
CA GLU A 199 12.15 18.59 0.54
C GLU A 199 13.10 17.36 0.69
N GLY A 200 12.87 16.26 -0.05
CA GLY A 200 13.32 14.91 0.34
C GLY A 200 14.83 14.62 0.31
N LEU A 201 15.67 15.54 -0.16
CA LEU A 201 17.13 15.39 -0.10
C LEU A 201 17.72 15.81 1.26
N GLU A 202 17.04 16.67 2.02
CA GLU A 202 17.53 17.12 3.33
C GLU A 202 17.30 16.08 4.44
N ILE A 203 16.29 15.22 4.27
CA ILE A 203 15.94 14.16 5.24
C ILE A 203 17.06 13.09 5.36
N PHE A 204 17.82 12.86 4.29
CA PHE A 204 18.99 11.97 4.30
C PHE A 204 20.30 12.69 4.65
N ALA A 205 20.34 14.02 4.51
CA ALA A 205 21.51 14.82 4.87
C ALA A 205 21.68 14.90 6.39
N ASP A 206 20.60 15.18 7.13
CA ASP A 206 20.61 15.28 8.60
C ASP A 206 20.86 13.94 9.32
N CYS A 207 20.60 12.81 8.68
CA CYS A 207 20.82 11.49 9.28
C CYS A 207 22.30 11.07 9.21
N CYS A 208 23.10 11.71 8.34
CA CYS A 208 24.52 11.43 8.15
C CYS A 208 25.44 12.49 8.77
N THR A 209 24.92 13.68 9.09
CA THR A 209 25.66 14.71 9.82
C THR A 209 25.36 14.56 11.32
N GLY A 210 26.30 13.96 12.04
CA GLY A 210 26.28 13.86 13.50
C GLY A 210 26.43 15.20 14.22
N THR A 211 25.67 16.23 13.84
CA THR A 211 25.62 17.50 14.55
C THR A 211 24.65 17.39 15.71
N SER A 212 25.19 16.80 16.78
CA SER A 212 24.73 17.04 18.15
C SER A 212 24.48 18.54 18.33
N ASN A 213 23.22 18.88 18.59
CA ASN A 213 22.79 20.17 19.08
C ASN A 213 23.55 20.51 20.37
N ARG A 214 24.72 21.14 20.26
CA ARG A 214 25.27 21.95 21.35
C ARG A 214 24.50 23.26 21.38
N LYS A 215 23.39 23.24 22.13
CA LYS A 215 22.84 24.46 22.73
C LYS A 215 23.88 25.13 23.64
N LYS A 216 23.72 26.46 23.76
CA LYS A 216 24.24 27.42 24.77
C LYS A 216 25.35 28.33 24.21
N THR A 217 25.33 29.66 24.33
CA THR A 217 24.50 30.62 25.11
C THR A 217 24.92 32.04 24.71
N LYS A 218 23.97 32.99 24.83
CA LYS A 218 24.09 34.47 24.80
C LYS A 218 24.44 35.11 23.45
#